data_AF-A0A963VWG7-F1
#
_entry.id   AF-A0A963VWG7-F1
#
_cell.length_a   1.000
_cell.length_b   1.000
_cell.length_c   1.000
_cell.angle_alpha   90.00
_cell.angle_beta   90.00
_cell.angle_gamma   90.00
#
_symmetry.space_group_name_H-M   'P 1'
#
loop_
_entity.id
_entity.type
_entity.pdbx_description
1 polymer ?
#
loop_
_entity_poly.entity_id
_entity_poly.type
_entity_poly.pdbx_seq_one_letter_code
_entity_poly.pdbx_strand_id
1 'polypeptide(L)'
;MQSREFSFSAVEQALRAADTVYAVGLTPLNNSGADVSAFLAVQGDMLTVATVADGVTPSQLHVQHVHGRFDADGNPIDSVAPTIAADADGDGFVEVAEGLPSYGDIILPLEEQTDGLSNGPVADAGGSIRFLADYDLTDDSLFLNPLSGTQYEGSDLFPLEAREVVMHGLEVNEAGVGAGTAGEVDGTTGYKITLPIAAGEIEQVDLDEALAMLADAQGTGFDGTASGVGAIALGDASSATGVDALAIGDEAFASGNSTTAVGGESVADGIAATAFGWRADAEGERAHAFGHISEADGDFALAVGEAAKAGSANATAIGNGASATGVDALAIGDMAAASGNSTTA
;
A
#
# COMPACT_ATOMS: atom_id res chain seq x y z
N MET A 1 3.70 28.49 -5.85
CA MET A 1 3.08 27.17 -6.06
C MET A 1 2.31 27.19 -7.37
N GLN A 2 2.44 26.14 -8.18
CA GLN A 2 1.62 25.90 -9.37
C GLN A 2 0.96 24.54 -9.25
N SER A 3 -0.38 24.51 -9.19
CA SER A 3 -1.14 23.26 -9.24
C SER A 3 -0.99 22.62 -10.62
N ARG A 4 -0.94 21.28 -10.63
CA ARG A 4 -0.85 20.49 -11.86
C ARG A 4 -2.02 19.53 -11.91
N GLU A 5 -2.45 19.22 -13.14
CA GLU A 5 -3.36 18.12 -13.34
C GLU A 5 -2.67 16.82 -12.92
N PHE A 6 -3.27 16.11 -11.97
CA PHE A 6 -2.73 14.87 -11.49
C PHE A 6 -2.84 13.78 -12.55
N SER A 7 -1.73 13.08 -12.77
CA SER A 7 -1.73 11.73 -13.33
C SER A 7 -0.52 11.00 -12.80
N PHE A 8 -0.62 9.69 -12.60
CA PHE A 8 0.51 8.90 -12.12
C PHE A 8 1.70 8.93 -13.08
N SER A 9 1.46 9.05 -14.39
CA SER A 9 2.53 9.27 -15.36
C SER A 9 3.23 10.63 -15.18
N ALA A 10 2.52 11.67 -14.74
CA ALA A 10 3.13 12.96 -14.41
C ALA A 10 3.96 12.89 -13.13
N VAL A 11 3.53 12.11 -12.12
CA VAL A 11 4.32 11.83 -10.91
C VAL A 11 5.58 11.06 -11.26
N GLU A 12 5.45 9.95 -12.00
CA GLU A 12 6.59 9.17 -12.49
C GLU A 12 7.58 10.04 -13.27
N GLN A 13 7.09 10.91 -14.16
CA GLN A 13 7.94 11.82 -14.92
C GLN A 13 8.72 12.79 -14.02
N ALA A 14 8.08 13.31 -12.95
CA ALA A 14 8.74 14.19 -11.99
C ALA A 14 9.84 13.42 -11.22
N LEU A 15 9.55 12.21 -10.72
CA LEU A 15 10.52 11.38 -10.00
C LEU A 15 11.74 11.05 -10.88
N ARG A 16 11.52 10.67 -12.15
CA ARG A 16 12.61 10.36 -13.09
C ARG A 16 13.48 11.56 -13.47
N ALA A 17 12.95 12.77 -13.33
CA ALA A 17 13.65 14.00 -13.68
C ALA A 17 14.37 14.64 -12.48
N ALA A 18 14.09 14.17 -11.27
CA ALA A 18 14.60 14.73 -10.03
C ALA A 18 16.11 14.49 -9.85
N ASP A 19 16.78 15.44 -9.20
CA ASP A 19 18.13 15.25 -8.66
C ASP A 19 18.08 14.34 -7.41
N THR A 20 17.02 14.48 -6.63
CA THR A 20 16.78 13.73 -5.39
C THR A 20 15.31 13.36 -5.27
N VAL A 21 15.05 12.11 -4.87
CA VAL A 21 13.71 11.58 -4.69
C VAL A 21 13.49 11.22 -3.22
N TYR A 22 12.28 11.52 -2.73
CA TYR A 22 11.82 11.12 -1.42
C TYR A 22 10.42 10.51 -1.54
N ALA A 23 10.13 9.58 -0.65
CA ALA A 23 8.83 8.95 -0.53
C ALA A 23 8.39 8.94 0.94
N VAL A 24 7.09 8.88 1.15
CA VAL A 24 6.47 8.91 2.47
C VAL A 24 5.34 7.90 2.48
N GLY A 25 5.46 6.87 3.31
CA GLY A 25 4.32 6.04 3.70
C GLY A 25 3.72 6.61 4.98
N LEU A 26 2.53 7.23 4.90
CA LEU A 26 1.95 7.86 6.09
C LEU A 26 1.18 6.82 6.90
N THR A 27 1.49 6.77 8.20
CA THR A 27 0.77 5.91 9.14
C THR A 27 -0.58 6.54 9.48
N PRO A 28 -1.70 5.78 9.44
CA PRO A 28 -3.01 6.28 9.83
C PRO A 28 -3.02 6.72 11.30
N LEU A 29 -3.58 7.90 11.56
CA LEU A 29 -3.82 8.45 12.89
C LEU A 29 -5.31 8.46 13.20
N ASN A 30 -5.66 8.55 14.48
CA ASN A 30 -7.05 8.76 14.93
C ASN A 30 -8.04 7.72 14.40
N ASN A 31 -7.54 6.49 14.18
CA ASN A 31 -8.29 5.39 13.60
C ASN A 31 -9.00 5.76 12.27
N SER A 32 -8.36 6.64 11.48
CA SER A 32 -8.90 7.13 10.22
C SER A 32 -9.11 6.01 9.18
N GLY A 33 -8.24 5.00 9.21
CA GLY A 33 -8.15 3.98 8.17
C GLY A 33 -7.71 4.54 6.81
N ALA A 34 -7.19 5.77 6.78
CA ALA A 34 -6.72 6.42 5.56
C ALA A 34 -5.41 5.77 5.09
N ASP A 35 -5.37 5.37 3.82
CA ASP A 35 -4.15 4.91 3.16
C ASP A 35 -3.57 6.07 2.35
N VAL A 36 -2.40 6.56 2.76
CA VAL A 36 -1.84 7.80 2.21
C VAL A 36 -0.35 7.62 1.91
N SER A 37 0.01 7.92 0.67
CA SER A 37 1.39 8.00 0.21
C SER A 37 1.70 9.39 -0.33
N ALA A 38 2.91 9.88 -0.09
CA ALA A 38 3.41 11.10 -0.70
C ALA A 38 4.76 10.90 -1.38
N PHE A 39 4.99 11.68 -2.43
CA PHE A 39 6.20 11.63 -3.24
C PHE A 39 6.74 13.04 -3.42
N LEU A 40 8.03 13.22 -3.17
CA LEU A 40 8.70 14.50 -3.31
C LEU A 40 9.86 14.34 -4.28
N ALA A 41 9.90 15.19 -5.29
CA ALA A 41 10.94 15.22 -6.32
C ALA A 41 11.59 16.61 -6.32
N VAL A 42 12.87 16.67 -5.97
CA VAL A 42 13.65 17.91 -5.99
C VAL A 42 14.46 17.97 -7.28
N GLN A 43 14.29 19.03 -8.07
CA GLN A 43 15.06 19.31 -9.28
C GLN A 43 15.54 20.77 -9.25
N GLY A 44 16.83 20.98 -8.96
CA GLY A 44 17.36 22.31 -8.69
C GLY A 44 16.59 23.00 -7.55
N ASP A 45 16.03 24.18 -7.84
CA ASP A 45 15.24 24.97 -6.89
C ASP A 45 13.73 24.64 -6.94
N MET A 46 13.32 23.60 -7.66
CA MET A 46 11.93 23.18 -7.75
C MET A 46 11.67 21.92 -6.94
N LEU A 47 10.62 21.95 -6.13
CA LEU A 47 10.08 20.79 -5.43
C LEU A 47 8.72 20.43 -6.03
N THR A 48 8.59 19.24 -6.61
CA THR A 48 7.29 18.67 -6.97
C THR A 48 6.82 17.77 -5.84
N VAL A 49 5.59 17.99 -5.35
CA VAL A 49 4.96 17.16 -4.33
C VAL A 49 3.71 16.50 -4.91
N ALA A 50 3.61 15.20 -4.74
CA ALA A 50 2.41 14.43 -5.06
C ALA A 50 1.86 13.75 -3.80
N THR A 51 0.54 13.69 -3.67
CA THR A 51 -0.11 12.91 -2.61
C THR A 51 -1.22 12.06 -3.21
N VAL A 52 -1.22 10.79 -2.83
CA VAL A 52 -2.21 9.79 -3.20
C VAL A 52 -2.83 9.32 -1.90
N ALA A 53 -4.12 9.59 -1.71
CA ALA A 53 -4.84 9.14 -0.53
C ALA A 53 -6.11 8.42 -0.93
N ASP A 54 -6.42 7.33 -0.24
CA ASP A 54 -7.67 6.59 -0.36
C ASP A 54 -8.22 6.29 1.05
N GLY A 55 -9.53 6.06 1.15
CA GLY A 55 -10.19 5.82 2.44
C GLY A 55 -10.31 7.07 3.34
N VAL A 56 -10.12 8.27 2.78
CA VAL A 56 -10.36 9.53 3.50
C VAL A 56 -11.84 9.91 3.48
N THR A 57 -12.23 10.94 4.25
CA THR A 57 -13.65 11.34 4.34
C THR A 57 -14.16 11.86 2.98
N PRO A 58 -15.17 11.21 2.36
CA PRO A 58 -15.58 11.57 0.99
C PRO A 58 -16.15 12.97 0.87
N SER A 59 -15.87 13.64 -0.25
CA SER A 59 -16.40 14.98 -0.59
C SER A 59 -16.08 16.08 0.42
N GLN A 60 -15.07 15.87 1.27
CA GLN A 60 -14.59 16.85 2.24
C GLN A 60 -13.20 17.35 1.89
N LEU A 61 -12.84 18.50 2.48
CA LEU A 61 -11.56 19.17 2.29
C LEU A 61 -10.51 18.63 3.25
N HIS A 62 -9.42 18.07 2.73
CA HIS A 62 -8.30 17.58 3.53
C HIS A 62 -7.10 18.50 3.38
N VAL A 63 -6.75 19.20 4.47
CA VAL A 63 -5.53 20.02 4.50
C VAL A 63 -4.32 19.15 4.76
N GLN A 64 -3.20 19.48 4.13
CA GLN A 64 -1.94 18.73 4.23
C GLN A 64 -0.76 19.68 4.23
N HIS A 65 0.28 19.32 4.98
CA HIS A 65 1.45 20.18 5.17
C HIS A 65 2.73 19.34 5.33
N VAL A 66 3.87 19.98 5.07
CA VAL A 66 5.16 19.53 5.59
C VAL A 66 5.43 20.26 6.90
N HIS A 67 5.63 19.48 7.96
CA HIS A 67 5.96 19.95 9.30
C HIS A 67 7.44 19.77 9.61
N GLY A 68 7.97 20.61 10.50
CA GLY A 68 9.35 20.48 10.97
C GLY A 68 9.57 21.04 12.36
N ARG A 69 10.54 20.47 13.06
CA ARG A 69 10.98 20.92 14.38
C ARG A 69 12.35 21.56 14.32
N PHE A 70 12.57 22.48 15.25
CA PHE A 70 13.84 23.17 15.43
C PHE A 70 14.26 23.14 16.89
N ASP A 71 15.56 23.04 17.14
CA ASP A 71 16.13 23.24 18.47
C ASP A 71 16.14 24.74 18.87
N ALA A 72 16.62 25.04 20.08
CA ALA A 72 16.67 26.41 20.59
C ALA A 72 17.61 27.34 19.79
N ASP A 73 18.54 26.77 19.01
CA ASP A 73 19.47 27.50 18.16
C ASP A 73 18.93 27.64 16.71
N GLY A 74 17.74 27.10 16.43
CA GLY A 74 17.10 27.11 15.12
C GLY A 74 17.59 26.02 14.17
N ASN A 75 18.32 25.01 14.66
CA ASN A 75 18.73 23.90 13.81
C ASN A 75 17.58 22.91 13.64
N PRO A 76 17.37 22.35 12.44
CA PRO A 76 16.46 21.24 12.21
C PRO A 76 16.69 20.09 13.19
N ILE A 77 15.63 19.65 13.84
CA ILE A 77 15.61 18.38 14.58
C ILE A 77 14.52 17.49 14.04
N ASP A 78 14.66 16.21 14.32
CA ASP A 78 13.79 15.18 13.81
C ASP A 78 12.33 15.37 14.24
N SER A 79 11.46 15.39 13.23
CA SER A 79 10.01 15.40 13.37
C SER A 79 9.52 13.96 13.29
N VAL A 80 8.55 13.61 14.14
CA VAL A 80 8.04 12.24 14.19
C VAL A 80 6.52 12.21 14.25
N ALA A 81 5.93 11.20 13.63
CA ALA A 81 4.51 10.89 13.77
C ALA A 81 4.14 10.75 15.26
N PRO A 82 3.11 11.47 15.73
CA PRO A 82 2.61 11.26 17.08
C PRO A 82 1.93 9.89 17.17
N THR A 83 1.90 9.34 18.38
CA THR A 83 1.15 8.12 18.68
C THR A 83 -0.02 8.46 19.60
N ILE A 84 -0.93 7.51 19.83
CA ILE A 84 -2.02 7.68 20.80
C ILE A 84 -1.54 8.00 22.22
N ALA A 85 -0.25 7.84 22.53
CA ALA A 85 0.30 8.30 23.81
C ALA A 85 0.35 9.84 23.94
N ALA A 86 0.15 10.57 22.84
CA ALA A 86 0.07 12.02 22.82
C ALA A 86 -1.31 12.57 23.24
N ASP A 87 -2.36 11.72 23.20
CA ASP A 87 -3.72 12.01 23.70
C ASP A 87 -3.64 12.33 25.21
N ALA A 88 -3.63 13.63 25.52
CA ALA A 88 -3.35 14.17 26.82
C ALA A 88 -4.61 14.29 27.68
N ASP A 89 -5.77 14.43 27.04
CA ASP A 89 -7.06 14.57 27.70
C ASP A 89 -7.84 13.24 27.80
N GLY A 90 -7.41 12.22 27.05
CA GLY A 90 -7.90 10.86 27.07
C GLY A 90 -9.19 10.65 26.28
N ASP A 91 -9.51 11.52 25.33
CA ASP A 91 -10.76 11.46 24.56
C ASP A 91 -10.72 10.43 23.41
N GLY A 92 -9.53 9.89 23.11
CA GLY A 92 -9.26 8.88 22.09
C GLY A 92 -8.74 9.44 20.77
N PHE A 93 -8.51 10.76 20.68
CA PHE A 93 -7.94 11.44 19.53
C PHE A 93 -6.62 12.11 19.88
N VAL A 94 -5.78 12.28 18.86
CA VAL A 94 -4.57 13.10 18.92
C VAL A 94 -4.84 14.34 18.07
N GLU A 95 -5.04 15.50 18.70
CA GLU A 95 -5.29 16.72 17.95
C GLU A 95 -4.01 17.46 17.56
N VAL A 96 -4.19 18.57 16.82
CA VAL A 96 -3.07 19.41 16.39
C VAL A 96 -2.23 19.86 17.58
N ALA A 97 -2.85 20.32 18.66
CA ALA A 97 -2.13 20.81 19.83
C ALA A 97 -1.26 19.73 20.51
N GLU A 98 -1.69 18.48 20.44
CA GLU A 98 -1.04 17.32 21.05
C GLU A 98 0.01 16.68 20.13
N GLY A 99 -0.22 16.75 18.82
CA GLY A 99 0.71 16.30 17.79
C GLY A 99 1.85 17.29 17.53
N LEU A 100 1.62 18.59 17.71
CA LEU A 100 2.59 19.66 17.43
C LEU A 100 3.96 19.46 18.11
N PRO A 101 4.06 19.00 19.37
CA PRO A 101 5.35 18.69 19.99
C PRO A 101 6.16 17.59 19.28
N SER A 102 5.49 16.72 18.50
CA SER A 102 6.07 15.55 17.83
C SER A 102 6.50 15.86 16.40
N TYR A 103 5.59 16.37 15.57
CA TYR A 103 5.90 16.68 14.15
C TYR A 103 6.33 18.13 13.91
N GLY A 104 6.10 19.05 14.87
CA GLY A 104 6.54 20.43 14.78
C GLY A 104 5.63 21.35 13.99
N ASP A 105 6.19 22.51 13.63
CA ASP A 105 5.42 23.60 13.04
C ASP A 105 5.17 23.40 11.55
N ILE A 106 4.14 24.05 11.00
CA ILE A 106 3.87 24.03 9.55
C ILE A 106 4.93 24.87 8.84
N ILE A 107 5.78 24.23 8.03
CA ILE A 107 6.80 24.92 7.22
C ILE A 107 6.26 25.18 5.82
N LEU A 108 5.63 24.17 5.20
CA LEU A 108 5.12 24.27 3.83
C LEU A 108 3.68 23.73 3.74
N PRO A 109 2.69 24.62 3.54
CA PRO A 109 1.34 24.18 3.18
C PRO A 109 1.26 23.57 1.78
N LEU A 110 0.63 22.40 1.69
CA LEU A 110 0.50 21.65 0.44
C LEU A 110 -0.85 21.93 -0.25
N GLU A 111 -1.15 23.20 -0.51
CA GLU A 111 -2.44 23.66 -1.05
C GLU A 111 -2.36 24.92 -1.94
N GLU A 112 -3.48 25.30 -2.60
CA GLU A 112 -3.56 26.55 -3.35
C GLU A 112 -3.68 27.77 -2.41
N GLN A 113 -2.62 28.58 -2.34
CA GLN A 113 -2.45 29.65 -1.34
C GLN A 113 -3.45 30.82 -1.48
N THR A 114 -4.47 30.87 -0.60
CA THR A 114 -5.07 32.15 -0.16
C THR A 114 -5.20 32.31 1.37
N ASP A 115 -5.28 31.22 2.15
CA ASP A 115 -5.33 31.30 3.63
C ASP A 115 -4.82 30.06 4.41
N GLY A 116 -4.35 29.01 3.74
CA GLY A 116 -3.67 27.87 4.37
C GLY A 116 -4.55 26.91 5.19
N LEU A 117 -5.88 27.05 5.13
CA LEU A 117 -6.82 26.20 5.88
C LEU A 117 -8.11 25.88 5.12
N SER A 118 -8.33 26.50 3.95
CA SER A 118 -9.60 26.35 3.22
C SER A 118 -9.44 25.94 1.75
N ASN A 119 -8.21 25.68 1.27
CA ASN A 119 -7.94 25.45 -0.15
C ASN A 119 -7.11 24.18 -0.47
N GLY A 120 -6.97 23.27 0.50
CA GLY A 120 -6.42 21.93 0.29
C GLY A 120 -7.21 21.07 -0.72
N PRO A 121 -6.69 19.88 -1.05
CA PRO A 121 -7.39 18.93 -1.90
C PRO A 121 -8.73 18.48 -1.29
N VAL A 122 -9.75 18.43 -2.13
CA VAL A 122 -11.07 17.88 -1.77
C VAL A 122 -11.15 16.44 -2.24
N ALA A 123 -11.49 15.53 -1.35
CA ALA A 123 -11.69 14.13 -1.67
C ALA A 123 -12.87 13.96 -2.64
N ASP A 124 -12.78 13.00 -3.56
CA ASP A 124 -13.90 12.65 -4.42
C ASP A 124 -15.03 11.95 -3.65
N ALA A 125 -16.09 11.55 -4.36
CA ALA A 125 -17.21 10.84 -3.76
C ALA A 125 -16.85 9.44 -3.23
N GLY A 126 -15.70 8.89 -3.63
CA GLY A 126 -15.16 7.61 -3.16
C GLY A 126 -14.20 7.74 -1.96
N GLY A 127 -13.88 8.96 -1.52
CA GLY A 127 -12.89 9.16 -0.45
C GLY A 127 -11.45 9.11 -0.96
N SER A 128 -11.22 9.55 -2.19
CA SER A 128 -9.91 9.53 -2.85
C SER A 128 -9.38 10.95 -3.08
N ILE A 129 -8.10 11.17 -2.83
CA ILE A 129 -7.38 12.41 -3.17
C ILE A 129 -6.23 12.08 -4.11
N ARG A 130 -6.08 12.93 -5.13
CA ARG A 130 -4.99 12.90 -6.09
C ARG A 130 -4.46 14.32 -6.25
N PHE A 131 -3.36 14.62 -5.58
CA PHE A 131 -2.76 15.94 -5.51
C PHE A 131 -1.38 15.95 -6.19
N LEU A 132 -1.10 16.98 -6.98
CA LEU A 132 0.20 17.21 -7.61
C LEU A 132 0.44 18.72 -7.75
N ALA A 133 1.56 19.20 -7.22
CA ALA A 133 1.92 20.62 -7.30
C ALA A 133 3.43 20.83 -7.34
N ASP A 134 3.83 21.92 -7.99
CA ASP A 134 5.22 22.38 -8.01
C ASP A 134 5.39 23.61 -7.11
N TYR A 135 6.47 23.61 -6.34
CA TYR A 135 6.87 24.65 -5.39
C TYR A 135 8.24 25.18 -5.80
N ASP A 136 8.32 26.50 -5.97
CA ASP A 136 9.58 27.20 -6.19
C ASP A 136 10.20 27.45 -4.81
N LEU A 137 11.30 26.76 -4.51
CA LEU A 137 11.98 26.84 -3.22
C LEU A 137 12.63 28.21 -2.99
N THR A 138 12.71 29.08 -4.00
CA THR A 138 13.20 30.46 -3.87
C THR A 138 12.09 31.46 -3.54
N ASP A 139 10.82 31.05 -3.60
CA ASP A 139 9.67 31.87 -3.26
C ASP A 139 9.28 31.66 -1.79
N ASP A 140 9.90 32.41 -0.90
CA ASP A 140 9.63 32.33 0.55
C ASP A 140 8.15 32.54 0.90
N SER A 141 7.37 33.22 0.05
CA SER A 141 5.94 33.42 0.30
C SER A 141 5.12 32.11 0.38
N LEU A 142 5.70 31.00 -0.08
CA LEU A 142 5.11 29.66 -0.01
C LEU A 142 5.26 29.00 1.36
N PHE A 143 6.17 29.49 2.20
CA PHE A 143 6.58 28.87 3.46
C PHE A 143 6.00 29.61 4.67
N LEU A 144 4.71 29.94 4.60
CA LEU A 144 3.98 30.62 5.67
C LEU A 144 3.19 29.62 6.50
N ASN A 145 3.38 29.65 7.82
CA ASN A 145 2.50 28.95 8.74
C ASN A 145 1.16 29.70 8.87
N PRO A 146 0.03 29.11 8.45
CA PRO A 146 -1.26 29.79 8.46
C PRO A 146 -1.88 29.94 9.86
N LEU A 147 -1.42 29.17 10.85
CA LEU A 147 -1.92 29.22 12.22
C LEU A 147 -1.20 30.27 13.06
N SER A 148 0.13 30.30 13.00
CA SER A 148 0.94 31.23 13.80
C SER A 148 1.30 32.52 13.08
N GLY A 149 1.23 32.54 11.74
CA GLY A 149 1.77 33.61 10.90
C GLY A 149 3.30 33.64 10.84
N THR A 150 3.97 32.60 11.34
CA THR A 150 5.43 32.46 11.24
C THR A 150 5.81 32.27 9.77
N GLN A 151 6.74 33.11 9.31
CA GLN A 151 7.30 33.04 7.97
C GLN A 151 8.61 32.26 8.01
N TYR A 152 8.67 31.19 7.23
CA TYR A 152 9.88 30.42 6.97
C TYR A 152 10.45 30.78 5.59
N GLU A 153 11.67 30.35 5.33
CA GLU A 153 12.33 30.41 4.03
C GLU A 153 12.43 29.00 3.42
N GLY A 154 12.61 28.89 2.11
CA GLY A 154 12.73 27.58 1.46
C GLY A 154 13.89 26.72 2.00
N SER A 155 14.94 27.35 2.54
CA SER A 155 16.05 26.65 3.20
C SER A 155 15.64 25.97 4.51
N ASP A 156 14.63 26.48 5.20
CA ASP A 156 14.15 25.90 6.47
C ASP A 156 13.47 24.54 6.26
N LEU A 157 13.07 24.22 5.02
CA LEU A 157 12.54 22.90 4.68
C LEU A 157 13.59 21.79 4.81
N PHE A 158 14.89 22.12 4.75
CA PHE A 158 15.96 21.12 4.69
C PHE A 158 16.67 20.87 6.03
N PRO A 159 17.21 19.66 6.27
CA PRO A 159 17.05 18.46 5.44
C PRO A 159 15.60 17.96 5.43
N LEU A 160 15.15 17.44 4.29
CA LEU A 160 13.77 16.96 4.14
C LEU A 160 13.53 15.74 5.02
N GLU A 161 14.58 14.96 5.27
CA GLU A 161 14.60 13.78 6.12
C GLU A 161 14.36 14.07 7.61
N ALA A 162 14.36 15.34 8.02
CA ALA A 162 13.97 15.75 9.37
C ALA A 162 12.56 16.35 9.41
N ARG A 163 11.72 16.02 8.42
CA ARG A 163 10.38 16.58 8.24
C ARG A 163 9.35 15.48 8.18
N GLU A 164 8.13 15.86 8.54
CA GLU A 164 6.96 14.97 8.56
C GLU A 164 5.91 15.53 7.59
N VAL A 165 5.27 14.68 6.78
CA VAL A 165 4.05 15.06 6.08
C VAL A 165 2.86 14.70 6.95
N VAL A 166 1.96 15.66 7.18
CA VAL A 166 0.74 15.43 7.96
C VAL A 166 -0.47 15.80 7.11
N MET A 167 -1.46 14.90 7.06
CA MET A 167 -2.77 15.12 6.43
C MET A 167 -3.85 15.15 7.50
N HIS A 168 -4.85 16.01 7.31
CA HIS A 168 -5.94 16.24 8.26
C HIS A 168 -7.31 16.09 7.59
N GLY A 169 -8.36 16.06 8.41
CA GLY A 169 -9.75 16.10 7.96
C GLY A 169 -10.51 14.81 8.25
N LEU A 170 -10.98 14.63 9.47
CA LEU A 170 -11.67 13.41 9.89
C LEU A 170 -13.16 13.65 10.15
N GLU A 171 -14.02 12.74 9.67
CA GLU A 171 -15.40 12.64 10.15
C GLU A 171 -15.45 11.88 11.48
N VAL A 172 -15.80 12.59 12.55
CA VAL A 172 -15.98 11.99 13.87
C VAL A 172 -17.43 11.49 13.99
N ASN A 173 -17.63 10.18 13.92
CA ASN A 173 -18.96 9.57 13.92
C ASN A 173 -19.51 9.28 15.32
N GLU A 174 -18.62 9.20 16.32
CA GLU A 174 -18.98 8.98 17.72
C GLU A 174 -18.27 10.01 18.59
N ALA A 175 -19.00 10.58 19.55
CA ALA A 175 -18.42 11.47 20.55
C ALA A 175 -17.40 10.71 21.41
N GLY A 176 -16.16 11.19 21.48
CA GLY A 176 -15.14 10.68 22.40
C GLY A 176 -15.59 10.73 23.87
N VAL A 177 -14.89 10.03 24.75
CA VAL A 177 -15.21 9.99 26.19
C VAL A 177 -14.39 11.05 26.92
N GLY A 178 -14.78 12.33 26.82
CA GLY A 178 -14.04 13.44 27.42
C GLY A 178 -14.82 14.75 27.36
N ALA A 179 -14.56 15.67 28.28
CA ALA A 179 -15.12 17.02 28.22
C ALA A 179 -14.07 17.94 27.60
N GLY A 180 -14.13 18.13 26.28
CA GLY A 180 -13.12 18.89 25.56
C GLY A 180 -12.96 20.34 26.05
N THR A 181 -11.73 20.82 26.12
CA THR A 181 -11.30 22.20 26.22
C THR A 181 -11.36 22.90 24.85
N ALA A 182 -11.10 24.20 24.82
CA ALA A 182 -11.29 25.00 23.62
C ALA A 182 -10.16 24.75 22.60
N GLY A 183 -10.50 24.15 21.45
CA GLY A 183 -9.56 23.80 20.38
C GLY A 183 -9.46 22.31 20.10
N GLU A 184 -10.12 21.49 20.91
CA GLU A 184 -10.17 20.03 20.83
C GLU A 184 -11.33 19.55 19.95
N VAL A 185 -11.33 18.26 19.60
CA VAL A 185 -12.59 17.59 19.29
C VAL A 185 -13.41 17.68 20.56
N ASP A 186 -14.38 18.57 20.59
CA ASP A 186 -15.20 18.93 21.76
C ASP A 186 -16.13 17.82 22.25
N GLY A 187 -15.76 16.54 22.07
CA GLY A 187 -16.63 15.39 22.21
C GLY A 187 -17.84 15.47 21.30
N THR A 188 -17.79 16.24 20.19
CA THR A 188 -18.90 16.31 19.23
C THR A 188 -18.56 15.61 17.93
N THR A 189 -19.61 15.04 17.34
CA THR A 189 -19.55 14.41 16.04
C THR A 189 -19.48 15.44 14.91
N GLY A 190 -19.13 14.98 13.72
CA GLY A 190 -19.06 15.79 12.50
C GLY A 190 -17.63 15.92 11.97
N TYR A 191 -17.52 16.54 10.82
CA TYR A 191 -16.26 16.77 10.15
C TYR A 191 -15.35 17.75 10.90
N LYS A 192 -14.11 17.33 11.16
CA LYS A 192 -13.06 18.10 11.82
C LYS A 192 -11.88 18.26 10.86
N ILE A 193 -11.83 19.40 10.15
CA ILE A 193 -10.80 19.71 9.15
C ILE A 193 -9.37 19.69 9.72
N THR A 194 -9.19 20.04 10.98
CA THR A 194 -7.87 20.12 11.63
C THR A 194 -7.41 18.80 12.23
N LEU A 195 -8.28 17.79 12.35
CA LEU A 195 -7.92 16.56 13.03
C LEU A 195 -6.99 15.72 12.14
N PRO A 196 -5.76 15.36 12.59
CA PRO A 196 -4.84 14.55 11.80
C PRO A 196 -5.44 13.19 11.45
N ILE A 197 -5.26 12.75 10.22
CA ILE A 197 -5.71 11.43 9.74
C ILE A 197 -4.55 10.52 9.33
N ALA A 198 -3.40 11.09 8.97
CA ALA A 198 -2.20 10.32 8.67
C ALA A 198 -0.96 11.21 8.83
N ALA A 199 0.16 10.63 9.27
CA ALA A 199 1.45 11.29 9.32
C ALA A 199 2.57 10.31 8.95
N GLY A 200 3.59 10.78 8.22
CA GLY A 200 4.79 9.97 7.95
C GLY A 200 6.05 10.81 7.75
N GLU A 201 7.18 10.21 8.11
CA GLU A 201 8.53 10.76 7.96
C GLU A 201 8.92 10.78 6.48
N ILE A 202 9.57 11.86 6.03
CA ILE A 202 10.06 11.95 4.66
C ILE A 202 11.36 11.16 4.53
N GLU A 203 11.36 10.10 3.73
CA GLU A 203 12.56 9.28 3.54
C GLU A 203 13.19 9.52 2.17
N GLN A 204 14.51 9.74 2.14
CA GLN A 204 15.25 9.74 0.88
C GLN A 204 15.37 8.31 0.37
N VAL A 205 14.84 8.05 -0.83
CA VAL A 205 14.82 6.72 -1.45
C VAL A 205 15.49 6.76 -2.83
N ASP A 206 15.82 5.60 -3.38
CA ASP A 206 16.20 5.53 -4.78
C ASP A 206 14.97 5.59 -5.71
N LEU A 207 15.22 5.81 -7.00
CA LEU A 207 14.16 5.95 -7.99
C LEU A 207 13.34 4.65 -8.14
N ASP A 208 13.97 3.47 -8.02
CA ASP A 208 13.27 2.20 -8.22
C ASP A 208 12.30 1.94 -7.05
N GLU A 209 12.71 2.24 -5.82
CA GLU A 209 11.88 2.20 -4.62
C GLU A 209 10.71 3.19 -4.69
N ALA A 210 10.95 4.44 -5.06
CA ALA A 210 9.88 5.43 -5.23
C ALA A 210 8.86 5.02 -6.30
N LEU A 211 9.31 4.40 -7.40
CA LEU A 211 8.43 3.93 -8.46
C LEU A 211 7.64 2.67 -8.06
N ALA A 212 8.21 1.80 -7.21
CA ALA A 212 7.48 0.68 -6.62
C ALA A 212 6.35 1.19 -5.72
N MET A 213 6.66 2.09 -4.78
CA MET A 213 5.65 2.72 -3.92
C MET A 213 4.57 3.48 -4.73
N LEU A 214 4.95 4.14 -5.83
CA LEU A 214 3.98 4.79 -6.72
C LEU A 214 3.05 3.78 -7.40
N ALA A 215 3.58 2.62 -7.81
CA ALA A 215 2.79 1.55 -8.40
C ALA A 215 1.82 0.93 -7.37
N ASP A 216 2.24 0.80 -6.12
CA ASP A 216 1.38 0.37 -5.00
C ASP A 216 0.25 1.37 -4.76
N ALA A 217 0.57 2.67 -4.67
CA ALA A 217 -0.42 3.75 -4.56
C ALA A 217 -1.36 3.86 -5.77
N GLN A 218 -0.99 3.30 -6.93
CA GLN A 218 -1.88 3.16 -8.09
C GLN A 218 -2.91 2.03 -7.96
N GLY A 219 -2.77 1.16 -6.95
CA GLY A 219 -3.47 -0.13 -6.91
C GLY A 219 -2.98 -1.10 -7.99
N THR A 220 -1.78 -0.88 -8.52
CA THR A 220 -1.08 -1.77 -9.47
C THR A 220 0.14 -2.43 -8.84
N GLY A 221 0.35 -2.19 -7.55
CA GLY A 221 1.38 -2.81 -6.74
C GLY A 221 1.24 -4.32 -6.75
N PHE A 222 2.34 -5.00 -7.03
CA PHE A 222 2.41 -6.44 -6.91
C PHE A 222 3.49 -6.72 -5.86
N ASP A 223 3.09 -7.04 -4.63
CA ASP A 223 3.98 -7.53 -3.56
C ASP A 223 4.44 -8.97 -3.81
N GLY A 224 4.75 -9.27 -5.07
CA GLY A 224 5.21 -10.56 -5.54
C GLY A 224 6.72 -10.72 -5.35
N THR A 225 7.14 -11.78 -4.68
CA THR A 225 8.56 -12.17 -4.58
C THR A 225 8.95 -13.08 -5.75
N ALA A 226 9.69 -12.58 -6.73
CA ALA A 226 10.28 -13.37 -7.80
C ALA A 226 11.79 -13.58 -7.57
N SER A 227 12.17 -14.66 -6.88
CA SER A 227 13.58 -14.96 -6.54
C SER A 227 14.26 -15.99 -7.44
N GLY A 228 13.48 -16.75 -8.21
CA GLY A 228 14.00 -17.67 -9.22
C GLY A 228 14.55 -16.95 -10.44
N VAL A 229 15.60 -17.50 -11.07
CA VAL A 229 16.11 -16.95 -12.34
C VAL A 229 15.01 -17.06 -13.40
N GLY A 230 14.62 -15.92 -14.00
CA GLY A 230 13.54 -15.89 -15.01
C GLY A 230 12.12 -16.00 -14.42
N ALA A 231 11.98 -15.93 -13.09
CA ALA A 231 10.69 -16.05 -12.43
C ALA A 231 9.82 -14.79 -12.59
N ILE A 232 8.50 -14.97 -12.48
CA ILE A 232 7.49 -13.92 -12.48
C ILE A 232 6.55 -14.18 -11.31
N ALA A 233 6.36 -13.18 -10.44
CA ALA A 233 5.38 -13.19 -9.36
C ALA A 233 4.46 -11.97 -9.53
N LEU A 234 3.14 -12.21 -9.62
CA LEU A 234 2.13 -11.19 -9.87
C LEU A 234 0.94 -11.37 -8.93
N GLY A 235 0.80 -10.50 -7.94
CA GLY A 235 -0.27 -10.57 -6.94
C GLY A 235 0.29 -10.29 -5.55
N ASP A 236 -0.57 -9.81 -4.66
CA ASP A 236 -0.23 -9.58 -3.26
C ASP A 236 0.33 -10.87 -2.64
N ALA A 237 1.44 -10.76 -1.92
CA ALA A 237 2.18 -11.86 -1.31
C ALA A 237 2.48 -13.08 -2.22
N SER A 238 2.41 -12.93 -3.56
CA SER A 238 2.74 -14.02 -4.49
C SER A 238 4.23 -14.34 -4.42
N SER A 239 4.63 -15.59 -4.67
CA SER A 239 6.03 -15.99 -4.55
C SER A 239 6.41 -17.03 -5.61
N ALA A 240 7.34 -16.65 -6.48
CA ALA A 240 7.93 -17.50 -7.50
C ALA A 240 9.43 -17.69 -7.20
N THR A 241 9.78 -18.82 -6.59
CA THR A 241 11.15 -19.11 -6.13
C THR A 241 11.91 -20.10 -7.00
N GLY A 242 11.20 -20.89 -7.82
CA GLY A 242 11.81 -21.78 -8.80
C GLY A 242 12.38 -21.07 -10.03
N VAL A 243 13.41 -21.64 -10.67
CA VAL A 243 13.93 -21.15 -11.96
C VAL A 243 12.83 -21.25 -13.02
N ASP A 244 12.61 -20.19 -13.79
CA ASP A 244 11.53 -20.07 -14.78
C ASP A 244 10.12 -20.33 -14.20
N ALA A 245 9.90 -20.03 -12.90
CA ALA A 245 8.61 -20.19 -12.25
C ALA A 245 7.66 -19.01 -12.51
N LEU A 246 6.36 -19.28 -12.53
CA LEU A 246 5.30 -18.27 -12.66
C LEU A 246 4.30 -18.39 -11.50
N ALA A 247 4.13 -17.34 -10.71
CA ALA A 247 3.08 -17.23 -9.70
C ALA A 247 2.17 -16.05 -10.04
N ILE A 248 0.87 -16.28 -10.20
CA ILE A 248 -0.12 -15.23 -10.45
C ILE A 248 -1.33 -15.40 -9.53
N GLY A 249 -1.57 -14.44 -8.63
CA GLY A 249 -2.68 -14.43 -7.68
C GLY A 249 -2.22 -14.08 -6.27
N ASP A 250 -3.15 -13.59 -5.46
CA ASP A 250 -2.97 -13.36 -4.03
C ASP A 250 -2.43 -14.63 -3.33
N GLU A 251 -1.30 -14.55 -2.64
CA GLU A 251 -0.62 -15.69 -2.00
C GLU A 251 -0.29 -16.89 -2.93
N ALA A 252 -0.25 -16.70 -4.26
CA ALA A 252 0.12 -17.78 -5.18
C ALA A 252 1.60 -18.19 -5.01
N PHE A 253 1.89 -19.48 -4.92
CA PHE A 253 3.21 -20.02 -4.59
C PHE A 253 3.72 -21.00 -5.66
N ALA A 254 4.83 -20.66 -6.32
CA ALA A 254 5.47 -21.45 -7.35
C ALA A 254 6.95 -21.70 -6.98
N SER A 255 7.24 -22.84 -6.35
CA SER A 255 8.56 -23.10 -5.75
C SER A 255 9.43 -24.09 -6.53
N GLY A 256 8.83 -25.00 -7.29
CA GLY A 256 9.56 -25.92 -8.17
C GLY A 256 10.14 -25.21 -9.40
N ASN A 257 11.21 -25.74 -9.98
CA ASN A 257 11.71 -25.23 -11.26
C ASN A 257 10.69 -25.46 -12.39
N SER A 258 10.54 -24.46 -13.25
CA SER A 258 9.62 -24.44 -14.39
C SER A 258 8.15 -24.68 -13.99
N THR A 259 7.76 -24.20 -12.80
CA THR A 259 6.40 -24.32 -12.28
C THR A 259 5.50 -23.19 -12.76
N THR A 260 4.19 -23.41 -12.66
CA THR A 260 3.18 -22.38 -12.88
C THR A 260 2.05 -22.52 -11.87
N ALA A 261 1.85 -21.51 -11.02
CA ALA A 261 0.74 -21.38 -10.09
C ALA A 261 -0.11 -20.17 -10.52
N VAL A 262 -1.39 -20.38 -10.84
CA VAL A 262 -2.32 -19.33 -11.25
C VAL A 262 -3.64 -19.47 -10.49
N GLY A 263 -3.93 -18.49 -9.63
CA GLY A 263 -5.07 -18.47 -8.73
C GLY A 263 -4.64 -18.08 -7.32
N GLY A 264 -5.55 -17.43 -6.57
CA GLY A 264 -5.27 -17.08 -5.18
C GLY A 264 -4.98 -18.34 -4.35
N GLU A 265 -3.95 -18.30 -3.52
CA GLU A 265 -3.50 -19.40 -2.66
C GLU A 265 -3.17 -20.70 -3.45
N SER A 266 -2.90 -20.61 -4.75
CA SER A 266 -2.52 -21.77 -5.56
C SER A 266 -1.06 -22.16 -5.32
N VAL A 267 -0.76 -23.46 -5.32
CA VAL A 267 0.56 -24.01 -4.96
C VAL A 267 1.06 -24.94 -6.07
N ALA A 268 2.23 -24.63 -6.63
CA ALA A 268 2.96 -25.49 -7.55
C ALA A 268 4.39 -25.72 -7.03
N ASP A 269 4.58 -26.84 -6.33
CA ASP A 269 5.84 -27.18 -5.65
C ASP A 269 6.69 -28.17 -6.43
N GLY A 270 6.06 -29.10 -7.14
CA GLY A 270 6.77 -30.12 -7.90
C GLY A 270 7.54 -29.53 -9.09
N ILE A 271 8.70 -30.10 -9.44
CA ILE A 271 9.44 -29.66 -10.64
C ILE A 271 8.54 -29.83 -11.88
N ALA A 272 8.43 -28.78 -12.69
CA ALA A 272 7.55 -28.71 -13.86
C ALA A 272 6.06 -28.96 -13.54
N ALA A 273 5.63 -28.71 -12.30
CA ALA A 273 4.23 -28.80 -11.91
C ALA A 273 3.40 -27.59 -12.38
N THR A 274 2.09 -27.77 -12.45
CA THR A 274 1.15 -26.69 -12.78
C THR A 274 -0.07 -26.74 -11.88
N ALA A 275 -0.38 -25.65 -11.21
CA ALA A 275 -1.60 -25.47 -10.43
C ALA A 275 -2.41 -24.29 -11.01
N PHE A 276 -3.67 -24.52 -11.33
CA PHE A 276 -4.56 -23.52 -11.91
C PHE A 276 -5.94 -23.56 -11.23
N GLY A 277 -6.26 -22.52 -10.45
CA GLY A 277 -7.48 -22.39 -9.66
C GLY A 277 -7.20 -21.89 -8.24
N TRP A 278 -8.20 -21.30 -7.57
CA TRP A 278 -8.06 -20.92 -6.15
C TRP A 278 -7.80 -22.18 -5.32
N ARG A 279 -6.70 -22.16 -4.55
CA ARG A 279 -6.20 -23.31 -3.77
C ARG A 279 -5.98 -24.60 -4.57
N ALA A 280 -5.70 -24.50 -5.87
CA ALA A 280 -5.20 -25.66 -6.61
C ALA A 280 -3.79 -26.01 -6.09
N ASP A 281 -3.51 -27.29 -5.91
CA ASP A 281 -2.28 -27.78 -5.30
C ASP A 281 -1.64 -28.89 -6.16
N ALA A 282 -0.41 -28.66 -6.62
CA ALA A 282 0.37 -29.59 -7.44
C ALA A 282 1.75 -29.83 -6.81
N GLU A 283 1.84 -30.80 -5.90
CA GLU A 283 3.05 -31.13 -5.15
C GLU A 283 4.03 -32.06 -5.91
N GLY A 284 3.52 -32.94 -6.78
CA GLY A 284 4.33 -33.98 -7.43
C GLY A 284 5.17 -33.49 -8.61
N GLU A 285 6.28 -34.19 -8.93
CA GLU A 285 7.07 -33.89 -10.13
C GLU A 285 6.18 -34.04 -11.38
N ARG A 286 6.11 -32.98 -12.22
CA ARG A 286 5.24 -32.95 -13.39
C ARG A 286 3.76 -33.26 -13.08
N ALA A 287 3.32 -32.90 -11.87
CA ALA A 287 1.93 -32.96 -11.48
C ALA A 287 1.15 -31.75 -12.03
N HIS A 288 -0.12 -31.96 -12.35
CA HIS A 288 -0.97 -30.89 -12.87
C HIS A 288 -2.34 -30.89 -12.18
N ALA A 289 -2.67 -29.80 -11.49
CA ALA A 289 -3.94 -29.57 -10.81
C ALA A 289 -4.70 -28.42 -11.49
N PHE A 290 -5.90 -28.70 -12.00
CA PHE A 290 -6.77 -27.74 -12.70
C PHE A 290 -8.15 -27.71 -12.06
N GLY A 291 -8.43 -26.70 -11.23
CA GLY A 291 -9.73 -26.52 -10.57
C GLY A 291 -9.60 -25.90 -9.18
N HIS A 292 -10.71 -25.30 -8.72
CA HIS A 292 -10.86 -24.85 -7.33
C HIS A 292 -10.61 -26.04 -6.38
N ILE A 293 -9.68 -25.88 -5.43
CA ILE A 293 -9.26 -26.92 -4.46
C ILE A 293 -8.88 -28.28 -5.08
N SER A 294 -8.37 -28.30 -6.32
CA SER A 294 -7.88 -29.53 -6.95
C SER A 294 -6.49 -29.92 -6.42
N GLU A 295 -6.23 -31.22 -6.26
CA GLU A 295 -5.03 -31.76 -5.60
C GLU A 295 -4.35 -32.80 -6.51
N ALA A 296 -3.12 -32.54 -6.94
CA ALA A 296 -2.27 -33.45 -7.71
C ALA A 296 -0.98 -33.78 -6.93
N ASP A 297 -1.11 -34.58 -5.88
CA ASP A 297 -0.04 -34.90 -4.93
C ASP A 297 1.05 -35.82 -5.51
N GLY A 298 0.69 -36.67 -6.48
CA GLY A 298 1.58 -37.69 -7.02
C GLY A 298 2.49 -37.20 -8.15
N ASP A 299 3.69 -37.79 -8.28
CA ASP A 299 4.51 -37.58 -9.47
C ASP A 299 3.72 -37.99 -10.73
N PHE A 300 3.77 -37.17 -11.77
CA PHE A 300 3.03 -37.34 -13.03
C PHE A 300 1.50 -37.38 -12.86
N ALA A 301 0.97 -36.90 -11.74
CA ALA A 301 -0.47 -36.91 -11.48
C ALA A 301 -1.21 -35.82 -12.27
N LEU A 302 -2.48 -36.08 -12.59
CA LEU A 302 -3.38 -35.12 -13.22
C LEU A 302 -4.70 -35.05 -12.47
N ALA A 303 -5.03 -33.91 -11.89
CA ALA A 303 -6.32 -33.62 -11.27
C ALA A 303 -7.03 -32.50 -12.05
N VAL A 304 -8.24 -32.76 -12.56
CA VAL A 304 -9.04 -31.79 -13.32
C VAL A 304 -10.47 -31.77 -12.80
N GLY A 305 -10.90 -30.67 -12.19
CA GLY A 305 -12.23 -30.49 -11.61
C GLY A 305 -12.17 -29.86 -10.22
N GLU A 306 -13.30 -29.34 -9.75
CA GLU A 306 -13.38 -28.85 -8.37
C GLU A 306 -13.20 -30.02 -7.40
N ALA A 307 -12.31 -29.89 -6.42
CA ALA A 307 -11.98 -30.96 -5.46
C ALA A 307 -11.52 -32.30 -6.08
N ALA A 308 -11.05 -32.30 -7.33
CA ALA A 308 -10.46 -33.50 -7.94
C ALA A 308 -9.13 -33.83 -7.24
N LYS A 309 -8.90 -35.10 -6.90
CA LYS A 309 -7.70 -35.56 -6.20
C LYS A 309 -7.02 -36.71 -6.95
N ALA A 310 -5.79 -36.46 -7.41
CA ALA A 310 -4.88 -37.47 -7.96
C ALA A 310 -3.70 -37.70 -6.99
N GLY A 311 -3.94 -38.51 -5.96
CA GLY A 311 -3.08 -38.61 -4.78
C GLY A 311 -1.94 -39.62 -4.86
N SER A 312 -1.55 -40.10 -6.05
CA SER A 312 -0.52 -41.12 -6.23
C SER A 312 0.17 -41.01 -7.58
N ALA A 313 1.35 -41.62 -7.70
CA ALA A 313 2.14 -41.56 -8.93
C ALA A 313 1.34 -42.06 -10.15
N ASN A 314 1.41 -41.31 -11.25
CA ASN A 314 0.67 -41.51 -12.51
C ASN A 314 -0.86 -41.57 -12.36
N ALA A 315 -1.43 -41.13 -11.23
CA ALA A 315 -2.87 -41.12 -11.04
C ALA A 315 -3.51 -40.01 -11.91
N THR A 316 -4.70 -40.27 -12.43
CA THR A 316 -5.50 -39.27 -13.17
C THR A 316 -6.92 -39.23 -12.62
N ALA A 317 -7.34 -38.05 -12.15
CA ALA A 317 -8.69 -37.77 -11.67
C ALA A 317 -9.31 -36.64 -12.49
N ILE A 318 -10.43 -36.90 -13.18
CA ILE A 318 -11.14 -35.92 -14.02
C ILE A 318 -12.62 -35.90 -13.64
N GLY A 319 -13.08 -34.81 -13.05
CA GLY A 319 -14.46 -34.60 -12.58
C GLY A 319 -14.51 -33.94 -11.21
N ASN A 320 -15.63 -33.31 -10.86
CA ASN A 320 -15.78 -32.70 -9.54
C ASN A 320 -15.76 -33.80 -8.46
N GLY A 321 -14.90 -33.65 -7.46
CA GLY A 321 -14.69 -34.65 -6.42
C GLY A 321 -14.15 -36.01 -6.91
N ALA A 322 -13.67 -36.12 -8.15
CA ALA A 322 -13.06 -37.34 -8.65
C ALA A 322 -11.80 -37.69 -7.83
N SER A 323 -11.59 -38.95 -7.50
CA SER A 323 -10.50 -39.39 -6.62
C SER A 323 -9.77 -40.60 -7.20
N ALA A 324 -8.52 -40.41 -7.62
CA ALA A 324 -7.61 -41.45 -8.05
C ALA A 324 -6.46 -41.56 -7.03
N THR A 325 -6.52 -42.54 -6.13
CA THR A 325 -5.58 -42.72 -5.01
C THR A 325 -4.75 -44.01 -5.10
N GLY A 326 -4.98 -44.83 -6.12
CA GLY A 326 -4.07 -45.91 -6.49
C GLY A 326 -2.96 -45.43 -7.42
N VAL A 327 -1.80 -46.10 -7.39
CA VAL A 327 -0.75 -45.88 -8.40
C VAL A 327 -1.28 -46.29 -9.77
N ASP A 328 -1.04 -45.49 -10.81
CA ASP A 328 -1.59 -45.67 -12.16
C ASP A 328 -3.14 -45.76 -12.20
N ALA A 329 -3.83 -45.19 -11.22
CA ALA A 329 -5.31 -45.22 -11.18
C ALA A 329 -5.92 -44.13 -12.08
N LEU A 330 -7.09 -44.41 -12.65
CA LEU A 330 -7.86 -43.50 -13.49
C LEU A 330 -9.28 -43.35 -12.95
N ALA A 331 -9.66 -42.16 -12.49
CA ALA A 331 -11.03 -41.84 -12.09
C ALA A 331 -11.59 -40.77 -13.05
N ILE A 332 -12.64 -41.08 -13.81
CA ILE A 332 -13.30 -40.13 -14.72
C ILE A 332 -14.79 -40.06 -14.41
N GLY A 333 -15.23 -38.93 -13.87
CA GLY A 333 -16.63 -38.64 -13.57
C GLY A 333 -16.79 -37.87 -12.26
N ASP A 334 -17.97 -37.27 -12.08
CA ASP A 334 -18.37 -36.66 -10.82
C ASP A 334 -18.31 -37.72 -9.70
N MET A 335 -17.50 -37.46 -8.67
CA MET A 335 -17.27 -38.34 -7.53
C MET A 335 -16.75 -39.75 -7.88
N ALA A 336 -16.17 -39.95 -9.07
CA ALA A 336 -15.57 -41.24 -9.47
C ALA A 336 -14.40 -41.57 -8.54
N ALA A 337 -14.26 -42.85 -8.13
CA ALA A 337 -13.26 -43.25 -7.14
C ALA A 337 -12.48 -44.50 -7.56
N ALA A 338 -11.21 -44.33 -7.91
CA ALA A 338 -10.28 -45.39 -8.27
C ALA A 338 -9.15 -45.48 -7.22
N SER A 339 -9.33 -46.35 -6.22
CA SER A 339 -8.39 -46.51 -5.10
C SER A 339 -7.44 -47.71 -5.24
N GLY A 340 -7.65 -48.58 -6.23
CA GLY A 340 -6.75 -49.71 -6.50
C GLY A 340 -5.66 -49.33 -7.49
N ASN A 341 -4.48 -49.94 -7.35
CA ASN A 341 -3.41 -49.76 -8.34
C ASN A 341 -3.86 -50.25 -9.72
N SER A 342 -3.57 -49.46 -10.76
CA SER A 342 -3.94 -49.75 -12.14
C SER A 342 -5.44 -50.04 -12.33
N THR A 343 -6.30 -49.36 -11.57
CA THR A 343 -7.77 -49.48 -11.68
C THR A 343 -8.41 -48.27 -12.34
N THR A 344 -9.61 -48.45 -12.87
CA THR A 344 -10.41 -47.40 -13.51
C THR A 344 -11.78 -47.25 -12.84
N ALA A 345 -12.26 -46.04 -12.64
CA ALA A 345 -13.60 -45.72 -12.11
C ALA A 345 -14.29 -44.61 -12.91
#